data_AF-A0A1I3T195-F1
#
_entry.id   AF-A0A1I3T195-F1
#
_cell.length_a   1.000
_cell.length_b   1.000
_cell.length_c   1.000
_cell.angle_alpha   90.00
_cell.angle_beta   90.00
_cell.angle_gamma   90.00
#
_symmetry.space_group_name_H-M   'P 1'
#
loop_
_entity.id
_entity.type
_entity.pdbx_description
1 polymer ?
#
loop_
_entity_poly.entity_id
_entity_poly.type
_entity_poly.pdbx_seq_one_letter_code
_entity_poly.pdbx_strand_id
1 'polypeptide(L)'
;MIEQWLYPSLRHGGVKETRSYRISSFLYVGFFGGLLPVLVLGTMNGHWLRVSKRTTLGMLLVGLILLASTFFYTWMTGSMLDALLFSRVTAAGLGLGYRCVLKKRFRLHSVVQGEYRPLTKPAILLSIVSLPLEFLLLRTGEVYFYGDVVS
;
A
#
# COMPACT_ATOMS: atom_id res chain seq x y z
N MET A 1 16.22 9.05 -31.10
CA MET A 1 15.82 8.33 -32.34
C MET A 1 15.18 6.95 -32.09
N ILE A 2 14.96 6.52 -30.84
CA ILE A 2 14.26 5.25 -30.52
C ILE A 2 12.74 5.46 -30.32
N GLU A 3 12.31 6.68 -29.99
CA GLU A 3 10.91 6.97 -29.65
C GLU A 3 9.93 6.85 -30.83
N GLN A 4 10.36 7.14 -32.06
CA GLN A 4 9.49 7.11 -33.25
C GLN A 4 9.01 5.70 -33.62
N TRP A 5 9.75 4.66 -33.28
CA TRP A 5 9.40 3.26 -33.61
C TRP A 5 8.56 2.57 -32.52
N LEU A 6 8.62 3.05 -31.29
CA LEU A 6 7.85 2.50 -30.17
C LEU A 6 6.37 2.90 -30.23
N TYR A 7 6.09 4.14 -30.66
CA TYR A 7 4.74 4.71 -30.69
C TYR A 7 3.71 3.91 -31.51
N PRO A 8 3.99 3.49 -32.77
CA PRO A 8 3.01 2.79 -33.59
C PRO A 8 2.74 1.35 -33.12
N SER A 9 3.75 0.65 -32.58
CA SER A 9 3.61 -0.72 -32.07
C SER A 9 2.82 -0.80 -30.77
N LEU A 10 2.85 0.26 -29.94
CA LEU A 10 2.04 0.37 -28.72
C LEU A 10 0.55 0.63 -29.01
N ARG A 11 0.22 1.35 -30.09
CA ARG A 11 -1.18 1.58 -30.51
C ARG A 11 -1.81 0.37 -31.22
N HIS A 12 -1.05 -0.36 -32.03
CA HIS A 12 -1.56 -1.52 -32.78
C HIS A 12 -1.61 -2.82 -31.94
N GLY A 13 -0.89 -2.87 -30.80
CA GLY A 13 -0.78 -4.08 -29.96
C GLY A 13 -1.84 -4.25 -28.86
N GLY A 14 -2.98 -3.55 -28.90
CA GLY A 14 -4.05 -3.75 -27.93
C GLY A 14 -3.72 -3.29 -26.49
N VAL A 15 -2.84 -2.30 -26.34
CA VAL A 15 -2.52 -1.70 -25.04
C VAL A 15 -3.71 -0.84 -24.60
N LYS A 16 -4.71 -1.49 -24.01
CA LYS A 16 -5.87 -0.84 -23.36
C LYS A 16 -5.38 0.19 -22.35
N GLU A 17 -6.00 1.37 -22.36
CA GLU A 17 -5.79 2.41 -21.35
C GLU A 17 -5.82 1.79 -19.95
N THR A 18 -4.72 1.93 -19.22
CA THR A 18 -4.65 1.57 -17.80
C THR A 18 -4.93 2.82 -16.96
N ARG A 19 -5.34 2.66 -15.71
CA ARG A 19 -5.44 3.78 -14.76
C ARG A 19 -4.28 3.64 -13.79
N SER A 20 -3.72 4.73 -13.30
CA SER A 20 -2.75 4.63 -12.21
C SER A 20 -2.79 5.83 -11.29
N TYR A 21 -2.55 5.53 -10.03
CA TYR A 21 -2.31 6.54 -9.01
C TYR A 21 -0.87 7.03 -9.02
N ARG A 22 -0.67 8.27 -8.56
CA ARG A 22 0.66 8.87 -8.45
C ARG A 22 1.51 8.09 -7.42
N ILE A 23 2.53 7.39 -7.91
CA ILE A 23 3.33 6.47 -7.09
C ILE A 23 4.07 7.17 -5.94
N SER A 24 4.45 8.44 -6.12
CA SER A 24 5.09 9.25 -5.07
C SER A 24 4.24 9.40 -3.82
N SER A 25 2.92 9.29 -3.95
CA SER A 25 1.98 9.49 -2.84
C SER A 25 1.89 8.29 -1.90
N PHE A 26 2.33 7.09 -2.29
CA PHE A 26 2.26 5.89 -1.45
C PHE A 26 3.08 5.97 -0.16
N LEU A 27 4.19 6.70 -0.18
CA LEU A 27 5.00 6.93 1.02
C LEU A 27 4.25 7.78 2.03
N TYR A 28 3.62 8.87 1.57
CA TYR A 28 2.79 9.73 2.42
C TYR A 28 1.57 8.99 2.95
N VAL A 29 0.94 8.15 2.12
CA VAL A 29 -0.18 7.29 2.55
C VAL A 29 0.26 6.31 3.64
N GLY A 30 1.44 5.71 3.54
CA GLY A 30 1.96 4.85 4.61
C GLY A 30 2.23 5.61 5.89
N PHE A 31 2.85 6.79 5.77
CA PHE A 31 3.19 7.60 6.94
C PHE A 31 1.96 8.14 7.68
N PHE A 32 0.96 8.65 6.98
CA PHE A 32 -0.22 9.25 7.60
C PHE A 32 -1.40 8.28 7.79
N GLY A 33 -1.57 7.33 6.87
CA GLY A 33 -2.70 6.39 6.85
C GLY A 33 -2.39 5.01 7.42
N GLY A 34 -1.12 4.59 7.41
CA GLY A 34 -0.69 3.31 7.98
C GLY A 34 -0.73 2.15 6.98
N LEU A 35 -0.66 0.92 7.52
CA LEU A 35 -0.52 -0.30 6.71
C LEU A 35 -1.74 -0.56 5.81
N LEU A 36 -2.95 -0.38 6.34
CA LEU A 36 -4.19 -0.71 5.63
C LEU A 36 -4.41 0.13 4.35
N PRO A 37 -4.32 1.48 4.38
CA PRO A 37 -4.46 2.27 3.16
C PRO A 37 -3.41 1.94 2.10
N VAL A 38 -2.17 1.66 2.51
CA VAL A 38 -1.09 1.26 1.59
C VAL A 38 -1.40 -0.08 0.93
N LEU A 39 -1.87 -1.06 1.70
CA LEU A 39 -2.28 -2.37 1.20
C LEU A 39 -3.40 -2.27 0.16
N VAL A 40 -4.47 -1.56 0.51
CA VAL A 40 -5.66 -1.41 -0.36
C VAL A 40 -5.29 -0.65 -1.63
N LEU A 41 -4.70 0.54 -1.49
CA LEU A 41 -4.37 1.38 -2.64
C LEU A 41 -3.26 0.77 -3.50
N GLY A 42 -2.28 0.11 -2.87
CA GLY A 42 -1.15 -0.52 -3.55
C GLY A 42 -1.63 -1.69 -4.41
N THR A 43 -2.50 -2.52 -3.84
CA THR A 43 -3.15 -3.64 -4.53
C THR A 43 -4.04 -3.16 -5.67
N MET A 44 -4.90 -2.17 -5.42
CA MET A 44 -5.75 -1.56 -6.46
C MET A 44 -4.91 -0.98 -7.61
N ASN A 45 -3.83 -0.28 -7.30
CA ASN A 45 -2.94 0.30 -8.30
C ASN A 45 -2.19 -0.80 -9.10
N GLY A 46 -1.75 -1.87 -8.41
CA GLY A 46 -1.15 -3.03 -9.06
C GLY A 46 -2.11 -3.73 -10.03
N HIS A 47 -3.38 -3.86 -9.66
CA HIS A 47 -4.42 -4.39 -10.52
C HIS A 47 -4.65 -3.48 -11.75
N TRP A 48 -4.75 -2.17 -11.55
CA TRP A 48 -4.95 -1.23 -12.67
C TRP A 48 -3.76 -1.16 -13.63
N LEU A 49 -2.54 -1.24 -13.11
CA LEU A 49 -1.30 -1.32 -13.91
C LEU A 49 -1.04 -2.72 -14.52
N ARG A 50 -1.97 -3.67 -14.33
CA ARG A 50 -1.87 -5.06 -14.81
C ARG A 50 -0.55 -5.72 -14.42
N VAL A 51 -0.10 -5.46 -13.20
CA VAL A 51 1.03 -6.18 -12.60
C VAL A 51 0.66 -7.66 -12.49
N SER A 52 1.66 -8.54 -12.54
CA SER A 52 1.41 -9.98 -12.44
C SER A 52 0.67 -10.31 -11.14
N LYS A 53 -0.32 -11.21 -11.21
CA LYS A 53 -1.09 -11.65 -10.03
C LYS A 53 -0.17 -12.14 -8.91
N ARG A 54 0.92 -12.82 -9.26
CA ARG A 54 1.93 -13.31 -8.30
C ARG A 54 2.60 -12.17 -7.54
N THR A 55 3.00 -11.10 -8.23
CA THR A 55 3.64 -9.95 -7.59
C THR A 55 2.66 -9.17 -6.72
N THR A 56 1.43 -8.95 -7.18
CA THR A 56 0.39 -8.28 -6.37
C THR A 56 0.03 -9.11 -5.14
N LEU A 57 -0.13 -10.43 -5.31
CA LEU A 57 -0.39 -11.35 -4.20
C LEU A 57 0.77 -11.37 -3.19
N GLY A 58 2.01 -11.41 -3.67
CA GLY A 58 3.19 -11.36 -2.81
C GLY A 58 3.25 -10.08 -1.97
N MET A 59 2.98 -8.93 -2.58
CA MET A 59 2.91 -7.65 -1.84
C MET A 59 1.76 -7.61 -0.83
N LEU A 60 0.62 -8.21 -1.16
CA LEU A 60 -0.52 -8.33 -0.23
C LEU A 60 -0.17 -9.23 0.96
N LEU A 61 0.48 -10.38 0.72
CA LEU A 61 0.95 -11.27 1.77
C LEU A 61 1.97 -10.59 2.68
N VAL A 62 2.95 -9.88 2.11
CA VAL A 62 3.92 -9.09 2.90
C VAL A 62 3.20 -8.06 3.77
N GLY A 63 2.22 -7.35 3.22
CA GLY A 63 1.45 -6.39 4.02
C GLY A 63 0.65 -7.04 5.16
N LEU A 64 0.05 -8.20 4.93
CA LEU A 64 -0.65 -8.95 5.99
C LEU A 64 0.32 -9.45 7.08
N ILE A 65 1.51 -9.89 6.70
CA ILE A 65 2.56 -10.28 7.65
C ILE A 65 3.00 -9.08 8.49
N LEU A 66 3.19 -7.90 7.88
CA LEU A 66 3.52 -6.68 8.61
C LEU A 66 2.40 -6.23 9.55
N LEU A 67 1.13 -6.41 9.14
CA LEU A 67 -0.01 -6.15 10.01
C LEU A 67 0.04 -7.09 11.23
N ALA A 68 0.23 -8.40 11.01
CA ALA A 68 0.34 -9.39 12.08
C ALA A 68 1.54 -9.13 13.01
N SER A 69 2.69 -8.73 12.47
CA SER A 69 3.87 -8.42 13.28
C SER A 69 3.66 -7.19 14.16
N THR A 70 2.77 -6.27 13.79
CA THR A 70 2.40 -5.13 14.62
C THR A 70 1.67 -5.57 15.89
N PHE A 71 0.76 -6.56 15.79
CA PHE A 71 0.12 -7.15 16.96
C PHE A 71 1.12 -7.89 17.85
N PHE A 72 2.01 -8.68 17.24
CA PHE A 72 3.05 -9.38 17.99
C PHE A 72 3.98 -8.41 18.72
N TYR A 73 4.33 -7.29 18.08
CA TYR A 73 5.14 -6.24 18.71
C TYR A 73 4.40 -5.56 19.88
N THR A 74 3.10 -5.33 19.74
CA THR A 74 2.24 -4.83 20.83
C THR A 74 2.26 -5.79 22.01
N TRP A 75 2.12 -7.09 21.74
CA TRP A 75 2.18 -8.14 22.75
C TRP A 75 3.54 -8.24 23.44
N MET A 76 4.64 -8.02 22.71
CA MET A 76 5.98 -8.09 23.29
C MET A 76 6.32 -6.87 24.15
N THR A 77 5.83 -5.69 23.78
CA THR A 77 6.21 -4.41 24.42
C THR A 77 5.20 -3.92 25.45
N GLY A 78 3.94 -4.36 25.38
CA GLY A 78 2.84 -3.82 26.18
C GLY A 78 2.55 -2.34 25.92
N SER A 79 3.14 -1.76 24.88
CA SER A 79 3.08 -0.33 24.58
C SER A 79 2.35 -0.09 23.27
N MET A 80 1.12 0.39 23.36
CA MET A 80 0.33 0.77 22.20
C MET A 80 1.01 1.86 21.36
N LEU A 81 1.73 2.78 22.01
CA LEU A 81 2.38 3.91 21.35
C LEU A 81 3.58 3.44 20.52
N ASP A 82 4.37 2.49 21.03
CA ASP A 82 5.48 1.90 20.28
C ASP A 82 4.98 1.03 19.11
N ALA A 83 3.88 0.30 19.32
CA ALA A 83 3.23 -0.46 18.25
C ALA A 83 2.71 0.44 17.12
N LEU A 84 2.12 1.58 17.45
CA LEU A 84 1.69 2.57 16.46
C LEU A 84 2.89 3.12 15.68
N LEU A 85 3.98 3.48 16.34
CA LEU A 85 5.20 3.95 15.67
C LEU A 85 5.78 2.86 14.76
N PHE A 86 5.86 1.62 15.24
CA PHE A 86 6.29 0.47 14.45
C PHE A 86 5.42 0.25 13.21
N SER A 87 4.09 0.37 13.35
CA SER A 87 3.15 0.32 12.21
C SER A 87 3.45 1.42 11.19
N ARG A 88 3.70 2.67 11.62
CA ARG A 88 4.02 3.77 10.69
C ARG A 88 5.31 3.51 9.92
N VAL A 89 6.35 3.04 10.60
CA VAL A 89 7.64 2.73 9.97
C VAL A 89 7.49 1.59 8.95
N THR A 90 6.81 0.52 9.33
CA THR A 90 6.57 -0.62 8.43
C THR A 90 5.63 -0.27 7.27
N ALA A 91 4.61 0.57 7.49
CA ALA A 91 3.74 1.10 6.45
C ALA A 91 4.49 1.95 5.43
N ALA A 92 5.41 2.82 5.88
CA ALA A 92 6.26 3.61 5.00
C ALA A 92 7.19 2.69 4.17
N GLY A 93 7.76 1.65 4.80
CA GLY A 93 8.54 0.62 4.13
C GLY A 93 7.74 -0.13 3.06
N LEU A 94 6.51 -0.54 3.39
CA LEU A 94 5.61 -1.20 2.44
C LEU A 94 5.23 -0.27 1.28
N GLY A 95 4.97 1.01 1.56
CA GLY A 95 4.71 2.02 0.55
C GLY A 95 5.87 2.20 -0.42
N LEU A 96 7.12 2.17 0.09
CA LEU A 96 8.33 2.12 -0.74
C LEU A 96 8.41 0.84 -1.56
N GLY A 97 8.09 -0.31 -0.99
CA GLY A 97 8.02 -1.60 -1.69
C GLY A 97 7.07 -1.55 -2.89
N TYR A 98 5.83 -1.10 -2.67
CA TYR A 98 4.86 -0.88 -3.73
C TYR A 98 5.37 0.10 -4.79
N ARG A 99 6.02 1.21 -4.37
CA ARG A 99 6.63 2.15 -5.29
C ARG A 99 7.67 1.50 -6.19
N CYS A 100 8.56 0.67 -5.65
CA CYS A 100 9.60 -0.02 -6.42
C CYS A 100 9.01 -1.01 -7.42
N VAL A 101 8.04 -1.82 -7.00
CA VAL A 101 7.39 -2.82 -7.87
C VAL A 101 6.59 -2.15 -8.99
N LEU A 102 5.84 -1.10 -8.66
CA LEU A 102 4.96 -0.43 -9.61
C LEU A 102 5.74 0.47 -10.58
N LYS A 103 6.94 0.95 -10.20
CA LYS A 103 7.77 1.87 -11.01
C LYS A 103 7.99 1.40 -12.44
N LYS A 104 8.28 0.11 -12.65
CA LYS A 104 8.53 -0.44 -14.00
C LYS A 104 7.29 -0.35 -14.90
N ARG A 105 6.13 -0.80 -14.41
CA ARG A 105 4.87 -0.77 -15.16
C ARG A 105 4.32 0.64 -15.32
N PHE A 106 4.52 1.48 -14.32
CA PHE A 106 4.13 2.90 -14.39
C PHE A 106 4.91 3.69 -15.43
N ARG A 107 6.22 3.41 -15.61
CA ARG A 107 7.01 4.05 -16.65
C ARG A 107 6.54 3.67 -18.06
N LEU A 108 6.12 2.41 -18.25
CA LEU A 108 5.48 1.96 -19.49
C LEU A 108 4.13 2.68 -19.69
N HIS A 109 3.35 2.82 -18.63
CA HIS A 109 2.06 3.51 -18.67
C HIS A 109 2.17 5.01 -19.00
N SER A 110 3.16 5.71 -18.44
CA SER A 110 3.37 7.14 -18.68
C SER A 110 3.78 7.45 -20.13
N VAL A 111 4.46 6.51 -20.80
CA VAL A 111 4.84 6.63 -22.21
C VAL A 111 3.64 6.41 -23.15
N VAL A 112 2.62 5.67 -22.71
CA VAL A 112 1.44 5.28 -23.53
C VAL A 112 0.25 6.24 -23.36
N GLN A 113 0.45 7.45 -22.80
CA GLN A 113 -0.64 8.41 -22.51
C GLN A 113 -1.74 7.84 -21.60
N GLY A 114 -1.32 7.21 -20.50
CA GLY A 114 -2.23 6.80 -19.45
C GLY A 114 -3.01 7.90 -18.74
N GLU A 115 -4.29 7.68 -18.45
CA GLU A 115 -5.07 8.58 -17.57
C GLU A 115 -4.52 8.57 -16.13
N TYR A 116 -4.08 9.73 -15.65
CA TYR A 116 -3.67 9.94 -14.26
C TYR A 116 -4.88 10.22 -13.38
N ARG A 117 -5.07 9.42 -12.32
CA ARG A 117 -6.04 9.75 -11.27
C ARG A 117 -5.34 10.26 -10.01
N PRO A 118 -5.82 11.36 -9.41
CA PRO A 118 -5.29 11.85 -8.15
C PRO A 118 -5.56 10.81 -7.05
N LEU A 119 -4.49 10.30 -6.42
CA LEU A 119 -4.57 9.38 -5.28
C LEU A 119 -5.12 10.08 -4.03
N THR A 120 -5.06 11.41 -3.98
CA THR A 120 -5.30 12.20 -2.77
C THR A 120 -6.67 11.98 -2.15
N LYS A 121 -7.76 11.98 -2.93
CA LYS A 121 -9.12 11.77 -2.40
C LYS A 121 -9.30 10.39 -1.74
N PRO A 122 -9.05 9.26 -2.43
CA PRO A 122 -9.21 7.95 -1.82
C PRO A 122 -8.18 7.69 -0.71
N ALA A 123 -6.97 8.23 -0.82
CA ALA A 123 -5.97 8.18 0.24
C ALA A 123 -6.43 8.83 1.53
N ILE A 124 -6.95 10.05 1.47
CA ILE A 124 -7.42 10.77 2.64
C ILE A 124 -8.59 10.02 3.29
N LEU A 125 -9.56 9.58 2.48
CA LEU A 125 -10.73 8.87 2.98
C LEU A 125 -10.34 7.55 3.70
N LEU A 126 -9.46 6.76 3.06
CA LEU A 126 -8.96 5.51 3.66
C LEU A 126 -8.12 5.76 4.91
N SER A 127 -7.32 6.84 4.93
CA SER A 127 -6.49 7.19 6.08
C SER A 127 -7.34 7.60 7.30
N ILE A 128 -8.44 8.31 7.07
CA ILE A 128 -9.38 8.70 8.13
C ILE A 128 -10.08 7.46 8.72
N VAL A 129 -10.41 6.46 7.91
CA VAL A 129 -11.07 5.23 8.36
C VAL A 129 -10.08 4.23 8.98
N SER A 130 -8.84 4.16 8.47
CA SER A 130 -7.85 3.20 8.95
C SER A 130 -7.33 3.53 10.34
N LEU A 131 -7.18 4.82 10.67
CA LEU A 131 -6.73 5.28 11.99
C LEU A 131 -7.58 4.71 13.15
N PRO A 132 -8.91 4.92 13.20
CA PRO A 132 -9.74 4.38 14.28
C PRO A 132 -9.80 2.85 14.23
N LEU A 133 -9.74 2.24 13.04
CA LEU A 133 -9.75 0.78 12.90
C LEU A 133 -8.48 0.15 13.46
N GLU A 134 -7.32 0.72 13.15
CA GLU A 134 -6.01 0.29 13.66
C GLU A 134 -5.93 0.49 15.18
N PHE A 135 -6.43 1.61 15.69
CA PHE A 135 -6.54 1.85 17.13
C PHE A 135 -7.43 0.80 17.82
N LEU A 136 -8.62 0.53 17.25
CA LEU A 136 -9.54 -0.47 17.80
C LEU A 136 -8.92 -1.86 17.81
N LEU A 137 -8.28 -2.26 16.71
CA LEU A 137 -7.59 -3.54 16.58
C LEU A 137 -6.49 -3.72 17.61
N LEU A 138 -5.61 -2.72 17.76
CA LEU A 138 -4.53 -2.77 18.74
C LEU A 138 -5.06 -2.81 20.17
N ARG A 139 -6.09 -2.01 20.49
CA ARG A 139 -6.73 -2.01 21.80
C ARG A 139 -7.40 -3.35 22.12
N THR A 140 -8.08 -3.96 21.16
CA THR A 140 -8.65 -5.31 21.37
C THR A 140 -7.54 -6.34 21.58
N GLY A 141 -6.42 -6.23 20.87
CA GLY A 141 -5.26 -7.10 21.09
C GLY A 141 -4.72 -6.97 22.50
N GLU A 142 -4.49 -5.74 22.97
CA GLU A 142 -4.00 -5.47 24.33
C GLU A 142 -4.91 -6.09 25.40
N VAL A 143 -6.24 -5.91 25.28
CA VAL A 143 -7.21 -6.52 26.20
C VAL A 143 -7.15 -8.05 26.16
N TYR A 144 -7.06 -8.66 24.97
CA TYR A 144 -7.00 -10.12 24.84
C TYR A 144 -5.70 -10.72 25.40
N PHE A 145 -4.57 -10.03 25.28
CA PHE A 145 -3.28 -10.56 25.69
C PHE A 145 -2.89 -10.23 27.14
N TYR A 146 -3.36 -9.11 27.68
CA TYR A 146 -3.02 -8.65 29.02
C TYR A 146 -4.20 -8.61 30.00
N GLY A 147 -5.43 -8.76 29.52
CA GLY A 147 -6.64 -8.78 30.37
C GLY A 147 -6.70 -9.96 31.34
N ASP A 148 -6.03 -11.08 31.03
CA ASP A 148 -5.99 -12.27 31.89
C ASP A 148 -4.88 -12.22 32.97
N VAL A 149 -4.03 -11.18 32.99
CA VAL A 149 -2.92 -11.06 33.96
C VAL A 149 -3.36 -10.33 35.25
N VAL A 150 -4.56 -9.74 35.25
CA VAL A 150 -5.15 -9.05 36.42
C VAL A 150 -6.59 -9.51 36.63
N SER A 151 -6.77 -10.78 36.99
CA SER A 151 -8.00 -11.30 37.61
C SER A 151 -7.67 -12.29 38.70
#